data_AF-F6D5N6-F1
#
_entry.id   AF-F6D5N6-F1
#
_cell.length_a   1.000
_cell.length_b   1.000
_cell.length_c   1.000
_cell.angle_alpha   90.00
_cell.angle_beta   90.00
_cell.angle_gamma   90.00
#
_symmetry.space_group_name_H-M   'P 1'
#
loop_
_entity.id
_entity.type
_entity.pdbx_description
1 polymer ?
#
loop_
_entity_poly.entity_id
_entity_poly.type
_entity_poly.pdbx_seq_one_letter_code
_entity_poly.pdbx_strand_id
1 'polypeptide(L)'
;MTEHKQVEVEVDEDFHIFVDEGLEDIIKDFFHWEIETCNSCIDYKSSVWIEFCDFHDWEQFLELALRNNIAVNGIGHKRETLWNFLQEKSKAKVVFDEEVIDNPNDDETFVGTGVLVVCVGLNFPKELLNEFKELLFEVLPPQ
;
A
#
# COMPACT_ATOMS: atom_id res chain seq x y z
N MET A 1 -22.22 10.47 -5.19
CA MET A 1 -20.93 9.88 -4.83
C MET A 1 -20.99 8.46 -5.32
N THR A 2 -20.10 8.05 -6.23
CA THR A 2 -19.94 6.62 -6.52
C THR A 2 -19.33 6.02 -5.27
N GLU A 3 -20.09 5.18 -4.56
CA GLU A 3 -19.59 4.44 -3.41
C GLU A 3 -18.37 3.62 -3.86
N HIS A 4 -17.32 3.65 -3.04
CA HIS A 4 -16.15 2.80 -3.24
C HIS A 4 -16.62 1.35 -3.11
N LYS A 5 -16.43 0.55 -4.16
CA LYS A 5 -16.73 -0.86 -4.08
C LYS A 5 -15.58 -1.54 -3.36
N GLN A 6 -15.83 -1.96 -2.12
CA GLN A 6 -14.86 -2.67 -1.30
C GLN A 6 -15.01 -4.18 -1.47
N VAL A 7 -13.89 -4.88 -1.34
CA VAL A 7 -13.79 -6.34 -1.36
C VAL A 7 -13.10 -6.78 -0.07
N GLU A 8 -13.63 -7.83 0.54
CA GLU A 8 -13.02 -8.46 1.70
C GLU A 8 -11.88 -9.39 1.26
N VAL A 9 -10.75 -9.25 1.91
CA VAL A 9 -9.50 -9.91 1.58
C VAL A 9 -9.00 -10.62 2.84
N GLU A 10 -9.00 -11.94 2.79
CA GLU A 10 -8.32 -12.78 3.78
C GLU A 10 -6.80 -12.67 3.55
N VAL A 11 -6.08 -12.18 4.56
CA VAL A 11 -4.61 -11.99 4.55
C VAL A 11 -3.89 -12.92 5.54
N ASP A 12 -4.61 -13.49 6.52
CA ASP A 12 -4.17 -14.58 7.40
C ASP A 12 -5.40 -15.41 7.84
N GLU A 13 -5.21 -16.59 8.43
CA GLU A 13 -6.27 -17.57 8.77
C GLU A 13 -7.43 -16.95 9.60
N ASP A 14 -7.14 -15.90 10.39
CA ASP A 14 -8.12 -15.17 11.20
C ASP A 14 -8.11 -13.64 10.96
N PHE A 15 -7.47 -13.16 9.89
CA PHE A 15 -7.32 -11.73 9.61
C PHE A 15 -7.86 -11.35 8.23
N HIS A 16 -8.92 -10.54 8.23
CA HIS A 16 -9.60 -10.06 7.03
C HIS A 16 -9.58 -8.54 6.99
N ILE A 17 -9.32 -7.99 5.81
CA ILE A 17 -9.28 -6.54 5.58
C ILE A 17 -10.21 -6.16 4.42
N PHE A 18 -10.78 -4.96 4.46
CA PHE A 18 -11.57 -4.42 3.35
C PHE A 18 -10.70 -3.46 2.53
N VAL A 19 -10.62 -3.70 1.22
CA VAL A 19 -9.85 -2.86 0.30
C VAL A 19 -10.69 -2.50 -0.91
N ASP A 20 -10.35 -1.41 -1.59
CA ASP A 20 -11.04 -1.03 -2.83
C ASP A 20 -10.80 -2.06 -3.95
N GLU A 21 -11.85 -2.37 -4.72
CA GLU A 21 -11.77 -3.31 -5.84
C GLU A 21 -10.65 -2.92 -6.81
N GLY A 22 -9.76 -3.88 -7.08
CA GLY A 22 -8.54 -3.71 -7.85
C GLY A 22 -7.25 -3.59 -7.03
N LEU A 23 -7.30 -3.55 -5.69
CA LEU A 23 -6.11 -3.56 -4.83
C LEU A 23 -5.88 -4.89 -4.10
N GLU A 24 -6.77 -5.87 -4.25
CA GLU A 24 -6.82 -7.10 -3.47
C GLU A 24 -5.53 -7.91 -3.57
N ASP A 25 -5.02 -8.07 -4.80
CA ASP A 25 -3.78 -8.79 -5.10
C ASP A 25 -2.54 -8.09 -4.53
N ILE A 26 -2.47 -6.76 -4.64
CA ILE A 26 -1.37 -5.96 -4.09
C ILE A 26 -1.29 -6.14 -2.57
N ILE A 27 -2.43 -6.03 -1.88
CA ILE A 27 -2.44 -6.06 -0.43
C ILE A 27 -2.20 -7.49 0.08
N LYS A 28 -2.79 -8.52 -0.54
CA LYS A 28 -2.47 -9.92 -0.21
C LYS A 28 -0.98 -10.20 -0.33
N ASP A 29 -0.36 -9.77 -1.42
CA ASP A 29 1.06 -10.00 -1.62
C ASP A 29 1.90 -9.24 -0.59
N PHE A 30 1.57 -7.99 -0.28
CA PHE A 30 2.30 -7.26 0.77
C PHE A 30 2.29 -7.99 2.11
N PHE A 31 1.13 -8.43 2.59
CA PHE A 31 1.05 -9.20 3.84
C PHE A 31 1.80 -10.53 3.76
N HIS A 32 1.73 -11.23 2.62
CA HIS A 32 2.48 -12.47 2.41
C HIS A 32 4.00 -12.26 2.48
N TRP A 33 4.49 -11.10 2.07
CA TRP A 33 5.89 -10.72 2.12
C TRP A 33 6.30 -10.02 3.43
N GLU A 34 5.47 -10.09 4.46
CA GLU A 34 5.68 -9.43 5.77
C GLU A 34 5.89 -7.90 5.62
N ILE A 35 5.15 -7.28 4.69
CA ILE A 35 5.09 -5.83 4.51
C ILE A 35 3.67 -5.42 4.87
N GLU A 36 3.46 -4.88 6.06
CA GLU A 36 2.12 -4.57 6.53
C GLU A 36 1.61 -3.21 6.00
N THR A 37 0.33 -3.17 5.64
CA THR A 37 -0.36 -1.93 5.27
C THR A 37 -1.51 -1.66 6.22
N CYS A 38 -1.60 -0.45 6.77
CA CYS A 38 -2.66 -0.05 7.68
C CYS A 38 -3.88 0.52 6.94
N ASN A 39 -3.71 0.98 5.70
CA ASN A 39 -4.80 1.53 4.88
C ASN A 39 -4.47 1.43 3.39
N SER A 40 -5.49 1.21 2.56
CA SER A 40 -5.36 1.35 1.12
C SER A 40 -6.69 1.70 0.47
N CYS A 41 -6.67 2.59 -0.53
CA CYS A 41 -7.88 2.97 -1.27
C CYS A 41 -7.56 3.59 -2.64
N ILE A 42 -8.60 3.76 -3.44
CA ILE A 42 -8.59 4.53 -4.68
C ILE A 42 -9.51 5.73 -4.46
N ASP A 43 -8.94 6.90 -4.16
CA ASP A 43 -9.70 8.09 -3.76
C ASP A 43 -10.64 8.62 -4.86
N TYR A 44 -11.52 9.56 -4.47
CA TYR A 44 -12.46 10.21 -5.39
C TYR A 44 -11.80 11.01 -6.54
N LYS A 45 -10.48 11.25 -6.47
CA LYS A 45 -9.68 11.87 -7.53
C LYS A 45 -9.02 10.84 -8.43
N SER A 46 -9.38 9.56 -8.29
CA SER A 46 -8.74 8.45 -8.99
C SER A 46 -7.25 8.34 -8.67
N SER A 47 -6.87 8.53 -7.41
CA SER A 47 -5.51 8.29 -6.92
C SER A 47 -5.49 7.04 -6.05
N VAL A 48 -4.56 6.14 -6.32
CA VAL A 48 -4.24 5.03 -5.43
C VAL A 48 -3.49 5.56 -4.22
N TRP A 49 -3.86 5.06 -3.04
CA TRP A 49 -3.22 5.28 -1.76
C TRP A 49 -2.93 3.94 -1.12
N ILE A 50 -1.70 3.75 -0.66
CA ILE A 50 -1.25 2.59 0.12
C ILE A 50 -0.44 3.15 1.29
N GLU A 51 -0.87 2.88 2.51
CA GLU A 51 -0.23 3.34 3.74
C GLU A 51 0.38 2.14 4.46
N PHE A 52 1.68 2.22 4.71
CA PHE A 52 2.43 1.21 5.43
C PHE A 52 2.25 1.40 6.94
N CYS A 53 2.13 0.29 7.69
CA CYS A 53 1.90 0.32 9.13
C CYS A 53 3.03 1.06 9.86
N ASP A 54 4.28 0.83 9.46
CA ASP A 54 5.42 1.57 9.99
C ASP A 54 6.48 1.93 8.94
N PHE A 55 7.57 2.55 9.41
CA PHE A 55 8.68 2.93 8.56
C PHE A 55 9.52 1.72 8.10
N HIS A 56 9.54 0.64 8.88
CA HIS A 56 10.27 -0.59 8.55
C HIS A 56 9.64 -1.30 7.35
N ASP A 57 8.30 -1.40 7.31
CA ASP A 57 7.56 -1.93 6.15
C ASP A 57 7.91 -1.16 4.87
N TRP A 58 7.92 0.16 4.96
CA TRP A 58 8.31 1.03 3.86
C TRP A 58 9.78 0.84 3.44
N GLU A 59 10.69 0.73 4.41
CA GLU A 59 12.11 0.49 4.16
C GLU A 59 12.32 -0.86 3.45
N GLN A 60 11.68 -1.93 3.93
CA GLN A 60 11.71 -3.26 3.32
C GLN A 60 11.20 -3.22 1.87
N PHE A 61 10.07 -2.55 1.63
CA PHE A 61 9.53 -2.35 0.29
C PHE A 61 10.51 -1.62 -0.64
N LEU A 62 11.14 -0.55 -0.17
CA LEU A 62 12.13 0.20 -0.94
C LEU A 62 13.39 -0.63 -1.23
N GLU A 63 13.88 -1.40 -0.27
CA GLU A 63 15.02 -2.27 -0.46
C GLU A 63 14.76 -3.32 -1.54
N LEU A 64 13.58 -3.92 -1.55
CA LEU A 64 13.17 -4.91 -2.55
C LEU A 64 13.13 -4.29 -3.95
N ALA A 65 12.50 -3.11 -4.09
CA ALA A 65 12.47 -2.37 -5.34
C ALA A 65 13.90 -2.00 -5.84
N LEU A 66 14.77 -1.55 -4.94
CA LEU A 66 16.15 -1.20 -5.27
C LEU A 66 16.98 -2.42 -5.67
N ARG A 67 16.86 -3.54 -4.94
CA ARG A 67 17.56 -4.80 -5.25
C ARG A 67 17.16 -5.30 -6.64
N ASN A 68 15.86 -5.28 -6.97
CA ASN A 68 15.39 -5.62 -8.31
C ASN A 68 15.99 -4.70 -9.37
N ASN A 69 16.00 -3.38 -9.14
CA ASN A 69 16.60 -2.44 -10.07
C ASN A 69 18.10 -2.71 -10.31
N ILE A 70 18.86 -3.02 -9.27
CA ILE A 70 20.28 -3.38 -9.41
C ILE A 70 20.44 -4.68 -10.21
N ALA A 71 19.61 -5.70 -9.95
CA ALA A 71 19.68 -6.97 -10.67
C ALA A 71 19.35 -6.81 -12.17
N VAL A 72 18.35 -6.00 -12.48
CA VAL A 72 17.87 -5.75 -13.84
C VAL A 72 18.80 -4.81 -14.61
N ASN A 73 19.12 -3.66 -14.03
CA ASN A 73 19.81 -2.57 -14.72
C ASN A 73 21.33 -2.52 -14.46
N GLY A 74 21.83 -3.25 -13.47
CA GLY A 74 23.27 -3.31 -13.14
C GLY A 74 24.13 -4.02 -14.19
N ILE A 75 23.50 -4.81 -15.07
CA ILE A 75 24.17 -5.57 -16.14
C ILE A 75 24.18 -4.86 -17.50
N GLY A 76 23.75 -3.59 -17.57
CA GLY A 76 23.86 -2.74 -18.76
C GLY A 76 22.65 -2.74 -19.70
N HIS A 77 21.63 -3.55 -19.42
CA HIS A 77 20.30 -3.35 -20.01
C HIS A 77 19.58 -2.26 -19.22
N LYS A 78 18.94 -1.29 -19.90
CA LYS A 78 18.09 -0.29 -19.23
C LYS A 78 16.64 -0.60 -19.54
N ARG A 79 15.88 -1.04 -18.54
CA ARG A 79 14.42 -1.13 -18.59
C ARG A 79 13.81 -0.46 -17.35
N GLU A 80 12.53 -0.13 -17.47
CA GLU A 80 11.72 0.37 -16.36
C GLU A 80 11.64 -0.69 -15.25
N THR A 81 11.68 -0.26 -13.99
CA THR A 81 11.58 -1.12 -12.81
C THR A 81 10.66 -0.48 -11.77
N LEU A 82 10.24 -1.23 -10.76
CA LEU A 82 9.48 -0.68 -9.64
C LEU A 82 10.20 0.51 -8.99
N TRP A 83 11.53 0.47 -8.89
CA TRP A 83 12.31 1.59 -8.37
C TRP A 83 12.15 2.87 -9.20
N ASN A 84 12.21 2.75 -10.53
CA ASN A 84 11.99 3.89 -11.44
C ASN A 84 10.57 4.46 -11.26
N PHE A 85 9.57 3.58 -11.23
CA PHE A 85 8.19 3.96 -11.00
C PHE A 85 8.04 4.73 -9.69
N LEU A 86 8.64 4.23 -8.61
CA LEU A 86 8.55 4.86 -7.29
C LEU A 86 9.19 6.26 -7.29
N GLN A 87 10.28 6.46 -8.03
CA GLN A 87 10.95 7.77 -8.13
C GLN A 87 10.23 8.79 -9.02
N GLU A 88 9.68 8.34 -10.15
CA GLU A 88 9.22 9.22 -11.22
C GLU A 88 7.70 9.42 -11.26
N LYS A 89 6.95 8.39 -10.84
CA LYS A 89 5.50 8.31 -11.03
C LYS A 89 4.75 8.27 -9.70
N SER A 90 5.37 7.71 -8.68
CA SER A 90 4.83 7.70 -7.33
C SER A 90 5.23 8.93 -6.52
N LYS A 91 4.44 9.25 -5.51
CA LYS A 91 4.76 10.25 -4.51
C LYS A 91 4.65 9.62 -3.13
N ALA A 92 5.79 9.33 -2.52
CA ALA A 92 5.86 8.99 -1.11
C ALA A 92 5.57 10.25 -0.26
N LYS A 93 4.75 10.11 0.76
CA LYS A 93 4.38 11.16 1.71
C LYS A 93 4.43 10.59 3.11
N VAL A 94 4.80 11.41 4.08
CA VAL A 94 4.55 11.10 5.49
C VAL A 94 3.10 11.43 5.76
N VAL A 95 2.34 10.44 6.20
CA VAL A 95 0.94 10.54 6.59
C VAL A 95 0.88 10.62 8.11
N PHE A 96 0.09 11.56 8.61
CA PHE A 96 -0.16 11.72 10.04
C PHE A 96 -1.63 11.40 10.27
N ASP A 97 -1.90 10.43 11.11
CA ASP A 97 -3.26 10.04 11.47
C ASP A 97 -3.41 9.87 12.99
N GLU A 98 -4.63 9.92 13.49
CA GLU A 98 -4.94 9.65 14.90
C GLU A 98 -5.64 8.30 15.02
N GLU A 99 -5.14 7.43 15.89
CA GLU A 99 -5.84 6.18 16.19
C GLU A 99 -7.21 6.48 16.81
N VAL A 100 -8.26 5.86 16.29
CA VAL A 100 -9.64 5.98 16.79
C VAL A 100 -10.03 4.68 17.47
N ILE A 101 -10.58 4.76 18.68
CA ILE A 101 -11.18 3.60 19.36
C ILE A 101 -12.70 3.71 19.26
N ASP A 102 -13.34 2.60 18.87
CA ASP A 102 -14.76 2.40 19.08
C ASP A 102 -15.00 2.09 20.57
N ASN A 103 -15.69 2.99 21.28
CA ASN A 103 -16.03 2.76 22.69
C ASN A 103 -17.25 1.81 22.75
N PRO A 104 -17.10 0.56 23.20
CA PRO A 104 -18.20 -0.41 23.19
C PRO A 104 -19.34 -0.06 24.17
N ASN A 105 -19.20 1.01 24.95
CA ASN A 105 -20.20 1.48 25.91
C ASN A 105 -20.93 2.77 25.48
N ASP A 106 -20.62 3.37 24.33
CA ASP A 106 -21.26 4.62 23.87
C ASP A 106 -21.58 4.54 22.37
N ASP A 107 -22.87 4.38 22.05
CA ASP A 107 -23.38 4.03 20.72
C ASP A 107 -23.32 5.15 19.66
N GLU A 108 -22.69 6.31 19.92
CA GLU A 108 -22.70 7.43 18.95
C GLU A 108 -21.43 8.33 18.89
N THR A 109 -20.29 7.97 19.50
CA THR A 109 -19.11 8.88 19.46
C THR A 109 -17.78 8.15 19.30
N PHE A 110 -17.17 8.35 18.13
CA PHE A 110 -15.74 8.11 17.92
C PHE A 110 -14.93 9.01 18.85
N VAL A 111 -14.11 8.41 19.72
CA VAL A 111 -13.17 9.13 20.58
C VAL A 111 -11.76 8.81 20.09
N GLY A 112 -11.04 9.83 19.64
CA GLY A 112 -9.62 9.70 19.31
C GLY A 112 -8.83 9.27 20.54
N THR A 113 -7.87 8.38 20.35
CA THR A 113 -7.03 7.86 21.44
C THR A 113 -6.01 8.88 21.96
N GLY A 114 -5.79 9.98 21.22
CA GLY A 114 -4.66 10.87 21.42
C GLY A 114 -3.32 10.29 20.98
N VAL A 115 -3.30 9.09 20.36
CA VAL A 115 -2.11 8.48 19.77
C VAL A 115 -2.00 8.97 18.33
N LEU A 116 -0.94 9.73 18.06
CA LEU A 116 -0.55 10.13 16.71
C LEU A 116 0.20 8.97 16.06
N VAL A 117 -0.37 8.42 15.00
CA VAL A 117 0.29 7.46 14.12
C VAL A 117 0.96 8.21 12.98
N VAL A 118 2.22 7.85 12.70
CA VAL A 118 2.99 8.42 11.60
C VAL A 118 3.33 7.29 10.64
N CYS A 119 2.60 7.24 9.53
CA CYS A 119 2.78 6.24 8.48
C CYS A 119 3.49 6.83 7.27
N VAL A 120 3.98 5.97 6.39
CA VAL A 120 4.40 6.37 5.04
C VAL A 120 3.31 5.98 4.07
N GLY A 121 2.84 6.94 3.28
CA GLY A 121 1.83 6.74 2.24
C GLY A 121 2.46 6.82 0.85
N LEU A 122 2.21 5.80 0.04
CA LEU A 122 2.47 5.78 -1.39
C LEU A 122 1.24 6.29 -2.14
N ASN A 123 1.42 7.25 -3.04
CA ASN A 123 0.33 7.80 -3.84
C ASN A 123 0.69 7.93 -5.32
N PHE A 124 -0.20 7.45 -6.20
CA PHE A 124 -0.07 7.60 -7.65
C PHE A 124 -1.44 7.54 -8.35
N PRO A 125 -1.56 8.04 -9.59
CA PRO A 125 -2.83 7.98 -10.34
C PRO A 125 -3.29 6.56 -10.67
N LYS A 126 -4.60 6.29 -10.60
CA LYS A 126 -5.23 4.98 -10.85
C LYS A 126 -4.90 4.40 -12.22
N GLU A 127 -4.75 5.25 -13.23
CA GLU A 127 -4.36 4.81 -14.58
C GLU A 127 -3.02 4.08 -14.63
N LEU A 128 -2.15 4.29 -13.62
CA LEU A 128 -0.87 3.62 -13.48
C LEU A 128 -0.93 2.32 -12.66
N LEU A 129 -2.10 1.94 -12.14
CA LEU A 129 -2.26 0.77 -11.28
C LEU A 129 -1.81 -0.54 -11.95
N ASN A 130 -2.16 -0.73 -13.23
CA ASN A 130 -1.74 -1.94 -13.95
C ASN A 130 -0.22 -1.97 -14.15
N GLU A 131 0.39 -0.83 -14.49
CA GLU A 131 1.85 -0.72 -14.61
C GLU A 131 2.52 -1.01 -13.25
N PHE A 132 1.98 -0.44 -12.17
CA PHE A 132 2.46 -0.69 -10.82
C PHE A 132 2.40 -2.18 -10.48
N LYS A 133 1.29 -2.86 -10.75
CA LYS A 133 1.13 -4.31 -10.53
C LYS A 133 2.13 -5.13 -11.31
N GLU A 134 2.30 -4.85 -12.61
CA GLU A 134 3.26 -5.55 -13.44
C GLU A 134 4.68 -5.44 -12.87
N LEU A 135 5.10 -4.23 -12.48
CA LEU A 135 6.41 -4.00 -11.88
C LEU A 135 6.53 -4.57 -10.46
N LEU A 136 5.46 -4.50 -9.66
CA LEU A 136 5.40 -5.06 -8.31
C LEU A 136 5.58 -6.57 -8.35
N PHE A 137 4.83 -7.27 -9.20
CA PHE A 137 4.86 -8.73 -9.29
C PHE A 137 6.11 -9.28 -9.97
N GLU A 138 6.92 -8.44 -10.63
CA GLU A 138 8.30 -8.80 -10.98
C GLU A 138 9.23 -8.84 -9.75
N VAL A 139 8.94 -8.05 -8.72
CA VAL A 139 9.72 -7.97 -7.47
C VAL A 139 9.21 -8.96 -6.42
N LEU A 140 7.89 -8.99 -6.24
CA LEU A 140 7.14 -9.78 -5.28
C LEU A 140 6.11 -10.60 -6.04
N PRO A 141 6.52 -11.72 -6.67
CA PRO A 141 5.59 -12.52 -7.45
C PRO A 141 4.45 -13.04 -6.57
N PRO A 142 3.19 -13.00 -7.07
CA PRO A 142 2.04 -13.51 -6.35
C PRO A 142 2.18 -15.01 -6.13
N GLN A 143 1.67 -15.50 -5.00
CA GLN A 143 1.61 -16.93 -4.67
C GLN A 143 0.29 -17.59 -5.05
#